data_AF-A0A8C3Y625-F1
#
_entry.id   AF-A0A8C3Y625-F1
#
_cell.length_a   1.000
_cell.length_b   1.000
_cell.length_c   1.000
_cell.angle_alpha   90.00
_cell.angle_beta   90.00
_cell.angle_gamma   90.00
#
_symmetry.space_group_name_H-M   'P 1'
#
loop_
_entity.id
_entity.type
_entity.pdbx_description
1 polymer ?
#
loop_
_entity_poly.entity_id
_entity_poly.type
_entity_poly.pdbx_seq_one_letter_code
_entity_poly.pdbx_strand_id
1 'polypeptide(L)'
;WQKMLLLLLISSAFVLPWAGAGEIIGGNEVEAHSRPYMAYLKIKVSNKTDTTAYSCGGFLIRSDAVLSAAHCVAKKGVNITVILGAHNINFQERSQQRVRVVRWVIHHKYSPAGYKNDIVLLKLKKKAKINKNVQLISLPRHNERVTEGTECEVAGWGWTSRTGHPSDVMREVEQEVQSEEPCQLLFDNYQRQSMICVGDEYSKKAPYNGDSGGPLVCNQKAHGIVSHGLESRLFPKVFTRVSYFEPWIRQQLRRFALQELPASPSSQ
;
A
#
# COMPACT_ATOMS: atom_id res chain seq x y z
N TRP A 1 -25.81 62.05 -41.01
CA TRP A 1 -26.11 60.61 -41.04
C TRP A 1 -24.87 59.85 -40.63
N GLN A 2 -24.73 59.65 -39.31
CA GLN A 2 -23.66 58.91 -38.66
C GLN A 2 -23.76 57.42 -39.01
N LYS A 3 -22.62 56.79 -39.33
CA LYS A 3 -22.45 55.35 -39.08
C LYS A 3 -21.12 55.13 -38.36
N MET A 4 -21.26 54.96 -37.05
CA MET A 4 -20.25 54.54 -36.10
C MET A 4 -19.97 53.05 -36.35
N LEU A 5 -18.76 52.68 -36.74
CA LEU A 5 -18.35 51.28 -36.86
C LEU A 5 -17.74 50.85 -35.52
N LEU A 6 -18.48 50.01 -34.78
CA LEU A 6 -18.06 49.45 -33.50
C LEU A 6 -17.05 48.32 -33.76
N LEU A 7 -15.78 48.52 -33.40
CA LEU A 7 -14.78 47.45 -33.35
C LEU A 7 -14.97 46.63 -32.06
N LEU A 8 -15.57 45.45 -32.20
CA LEU A 8 -15.65 44.45 -31.12
C LEU A 8 -14.28 43.78 -30.96
N LEU A 9 -13.53 44.20 -29.94
CA LEU A 9 -12.37 43.47 -29.44
C LEU A 9 -12.87 42.23 -28.68
N ILE A 10 -12.85 41.07 -29.34
CA ILE A 10 -13.05 39.79 -28.69
C ILE A 10 -11.74 39.49 -27.94
N SER A 11 -11.72 39.77 -26.63
CA SER A 11 -10.68 39.25 -25.75
C SER A 11 -10.82 37.72 -25.71
N SER A 12 -9.95 37.04 -26.44
CA SER A 12 -9.77 35.60 -26.29
C SER A 12 -9.18 35.35 -24.90
N ALA A 13 -10.07 35.15 -23.92
CA ALA A 13 -9.69 34.54 -22.66
C ALA A 13 -9.18 33.13 -23.00
N PHE A 14 -7.85 32.97 -23.01
CA PHE A 14 -7.24 31.66 -22.87
C PHE A 14 -7.66 31.12 -21.51
N VAL A 15 -8.75 30.37 -21.50
CA VAL A 15 -9.08 29.48 -20.40
C VAL A 15 -8.03 28.37 -20.48
N LEU A 16 -6.92 28.54 -19.78
CA LEU A 16 -6.08 27.42 -19.43
C LEU A 16 -7.01 26.40 -18.75
N PRO A 17 -7.05 25.13 -19.19
CA PRO A 17 -7.67 24.10 -18.38
C PRO A 17 -6.80 23.99 -17.14
N TRP A 18 -7.18 24.70 -16.08
CA TRP A 18 -6.57 24.50 -14.79
C TRP A 18 -6.95 23.07 -14.41
N ALA A 19 -5.95 22.19 -14.50
CA ALA A 19 -6.09 20.77 -14.23
C ALA A 19 -6.56 20.60 -12.79
N GLY A 20 -7.88 20.49 -12.61
CA GLY A 20 -8.47 19.94 -11.42
C GLY A 20 -8.21 18.45 -11.41
N ALA A 21 -7.23 18.01 -10.62
CA ALA A 21 -7.03 16.59 -10.35
C ALA A 21 -6.44 16.44 -8.95
N GLY A 22 -7.32 16.36 -7.94
CA GLY A 22 -6.92 16.02 -6.58
C GLY A 22 -7.16 14.54 -6.34
N GLU A 23 -6.12 13.71 -6.26
CA GLU A 23 -6.25 12.30 -5.93
C GLU A 23 -4.93 11.61 -5.48
N ILE A 24 -5.00 10.75 -4.44
CA ILE A 24 -4.13 10.77 -3.22
C ILE A 24 -3.90 12.22 -2.77
N ILE A 25 -3.86 12.55 -1.48
CA ILE A 25 -3.75 13.99 -1.14
C ILE A 25 -2.43 14.50 -1.76
N GLY A 26 -2.54 15.37 -2.76
CA GLY A 26 -1.43 15.85 -3.59
C GLY A 26 -0.69 14.82 -4.49
N GLY A 27 -1.27 13.66 -4.80
CA GLY A 27 -0.63 12.61 -5.62
C GLY A 27 -0.95 12.64 -7.13
N ASN A 28 -0.19 11.86 -7.90
CA ASN A 28 -0.35 11.75 -9.36
C ASN A 28 -0.78 10.32 -9.75
N GLU A 29 -1.46 10.19 -10.89
CA GLU A 29 -1.70 8.87 -11.48
C GLU A 29 -0.38 8.24 -11.91
N VAL A 30 -0.21 6.96 -11.58
CA VAL A 30 0.97 6.18 -11.92
C VAL A 30 0.92 5.82 -13.41
N GLU A 31 2.07 5.82 -14.09
CA GLU A 31 2.13 5.26 -15.44
C GLU A 31 1.68 3.78 -15.39
N ALA A 32 0.68 3.42 -16.19
CA ALA A 32 0.03 2.12 -16.10
C ALA A 32 1.04 0.95 -16.08
N HIS A 33 0.93 0.10 -15.05
CA HIS A 33 1.76 -1.08 -14.81
C HIS A 33 3.25 -0.82 -14.46
N SER A 34 3.66 0.43 -14.25
CA SER A 34 5.04 0.77 -13.82
C SER A 34 5.38 0.33 -12.38
N ARG A 35 4.37 -0.03 -11.57
CA ARG A 35 4.53 -0.56 -10.20
C ARG A 35 4.08 -2.03 -10.13
N PRO A 36 4.77 -2.97 -10.82
CA PRO A 36 4.29 -4.33 -11.08
C PRO A 36 4.26 -5.25 -9.84
N TYR A 37 4.81 -4.80 -8.71
CA TYR A 37 4.78 -5.53 -7.44
C TYR A 37 3.53 -5.26 -6.61
N MET A 38 2.74 -4.24 -6.97
CA MET A 38 1.57 -3.82 -6.20
C MET A 38 0.49 -4.89 -6.20
N ALA A 39 -0.12 -5.07 -5.01
CA ALA A 39 -1.21 -6.00 -4.80
C ALA A 39 -2.39 -5.25 -4.18
N TYR A 40 -3.55 -5.31 -4.85
CA TYR A 40 -4.80 -4.84 -4.27
C TYR A 40 -5.46 -5.99 -3.50
N LEU A 41 -5.74 -5.79 -2.22
CA LEU A 41 -6.40 -6.78 -1.37
C LEU A 41 -7.88 -6.44 -1.30
N LYS A 42 -8.72 -7.21 -2.00
CA LYS A 42 -10.18 -7.14 -1.86
C LYS A 42 -10.59 -7.99 -0.66
N ILE A 43 -10.97 -7.35 0.44
CA ILE A 43 -11.26 -7.99 1.72
C ILE A 43 -12.76 -7.97 1.98
N LYS A 44 -13.31 -9.14 2.31
CA LYS A 44 -14.68 -9.30 2.81
C LYS A 44 -14.62 -9.87 4.21
N VAL A 45 -15.40 -9.30 5.12
CA VAL A 45 -15.54 -9.77 6.49
C VAL A 45 -16.99 -10.10 6.73
N SER A 46 -17.27 -11.39 6.93
CA SER A 46 -18.62 -11.87 7.20
C SER A 46 -18.74 -12.28 8.67
N ASN A 47 -19.80 -11.79 9.32
CA ASN A 47 -20.26 -12.29 10.62
C ASN A 47 -21.63 -12.99 10.43
N LYS A 48 -22.32 -13.35 11.52
CA LYS A 48 -23.59 -14.08 11.44
C LYS A 48 -24.73 -13.29 10.77
N THR A 49 -24.64 -11.96 10.74
CA THR A 49 -25.75 -11.07 10.39
C THR A 49 -25.43 -10.09 9.26
N ASP A 50 -24.16 -9.90 8.93
CA ASP A 50 -23.70 -8.87 8.00
C ASP A 50 -22.38 -9.27 7.30
N THR A 51 -22.14 -8.69 6.12
CA THR A 51 -20.89 -8.78 5.38
C THR A 51 -20.41 -7.41 4.96
N THR A 52 -19.30 -6.96 5.54
CA THR A 52 -18.61 -5.72 5.17
C THR A 52 -17.51 -6.01 4.15
N ALA A 53 -17.29 -5.09 3.20
CA ALA A 53 -16.18 -5.15 2.26
C ALA A 53 -15.34 -3.88 2.33
N TYR A 54 -14.02 -4.04 2.26
CA TYR A 54 -13.05 -2.94 2.17
C TYR A 54 -11.80 -3.40 1.43
N SER A 55 -10.85 -2.50 1.26
CA SER A 55 -9.58 -2.78 0.60
C SER A 55 -8.38 -2.38 1.45
N CYS A 56 -7.26 -3.03 1.18
CA CYS A 56 -5.93 -2.66 1.62
C CYS A 56 -4.97 -2.82 0.45
N GLY A 57 -3.80 -2.21 0.57
CA GLY A 57 -2.63 -2.49 -0.24
C GLY A 57 -1.84 -3.72 0.25
N GLY A 58 -0.89 -4.11 -0.58
CA GLY A 58 0.08 -5.15 -0.33
C GLY A 58 1.10 -5.18 -1.46
N PHE A 59 2.09 -6.04 -1.35
CA PHE A 59 3.11 -6.19 -2.37
C PHE A 59 3.67 -7.61 -2.47
N LEU A 60 3.94 -8.03 -3.70
CA LEU A 60 4.39 -9.38 -4.03
C LEU A 60 5.90 -9.53 -3.75
N ILE A 61 6.26 -10.43 -2.82
CA ILE A 61 7.66 -10.68 -2.43
C ILE A 61 8.16 -12.06 -2.84
N ARG A 62 7.23 -12.96 -3.18
CA ARG A 62 7.46 -14.28 -3.78
C ARG A 62 6.26 -14.60 -4.66
N SER A 63 6.39 -15.46 -5.67
CA SER A 63 5.27 -15.77 -6.58
C SER A 63 3.99 -16.23 -5.87
N ASP A 64 4.07 -16.76 -4.66
CA ASP A 64 2.96 -17.25 -3.84
C ASP A 64 2.78 -16.45 -2.54
N ALA A 65 3.49 -15.34 -2.34
CA ALA A 65 3.49 -14.63 -1.06
C ALA A 65 3.42 -13.11 -1.23
N VAL A 66 2.45 -12.51 -0.54
CA VAL A 66 2.21 -11.06 -0.48
C VAL A 66 2.42 -10.59 0.95
N LEU A 67 3.15 -9.48 1.12
CA LEU A 67 3.30 -8.78 2.39
C LEU A 67 2.25 -7.66 2.48
N SER A 68 1.71 -7.45 3.68
CA SER A 68 0.73 -6.39 3.96
C SER A 68 0.73 -6.08 5.47
N ALA A 69 -0.19 -5.23 5.93
CA ALA A 69 -0.37 -4.89 7.33
C ALA A 69 -1.30 -5.90 8.04
N ALA A 70 -1.02 -6.20 9.31
CA ALA A 70 -1.82 -7.13 10.10
C ALA A 70 -3.24 -6.62 10.35
N HIS A 71 -3.39 -5.32 10.59
CA HIS A 71 -4.70 -4.71 10.88
C HIS A 71 -5.71 -4.92 9.74
N CYS A 72 -5.24 -5.08 8.50
CA CYS A 72 -6.09 -5.37 7.35
C CYS A 72 -6.86 -6.69 7.49
N VAL A 73 -6.32 -7.67 8.24
CA VAL A 73 -6.84 -9.05 8.29
C VAL A 73 -6.99 -9.60 9.71
N ALA A 74 -6.90 -8.75 10.73
CA ALA A 74 -6.98 -9.16 12.14
C ALA A 74 -8.40 -9.57 12.58
N LYS A 75 -9.44 -9.25 11.79
CA LYS A 75 -10.84 -9.62 12.07
C LYS A 75 -11.09 -11.12 11.82
N LYS A 76 -12.11 -11.69 12.47
CA LYS A 76 -12.60 -13.05 12.16
C LYS A 76 -13.47 -13.03 10.90
N GLY A 77 -13.61 -14.18 10.24
CA GLY A 77 -14.48 -14.29 9.05
C GLY A 77 -13.94 -13.57 7.81
N VAL A 78 -12.63 -13.31 7.78
CA VAL A 78 -11.94 -12.62 6.67
C VAL A 78 -11.81 -13.55 5.46
N ASN A 79 -12.18 -13.03 4.29
CA ASN A 79 -11.92 -13.63 2.99
C ASN A 79 -11.21 -12.60 2.10
N ILE A 80 -10.12 -13.01 1.46
CA ILE A 80 -9.23 -12.10 0.73
C ILE A 80 -9.04 -12.63 -0.69
N THR A 81 -9.27 -11.76 -1.66
CA THR A 81 -8.80 -11.94 -3.03
C THR A 81 -7.74 -10.89 -3.32
N VAL A 82 -6.54 -11.34 -3.67
CA VAL A 82 -5.46 -10.50 -4.15
C VAL A 82 -5.64 -10.28 -5.65
N ILE A 83 -5.50 -9.04 -6.10
CA ILE A 83 -5.48 -8.66 -7.51
C ILE A 83 -4.09 -8.07 -7.80
N LEU A 84 -3.33 -8.73 -8.67
CA LEU A 84 -2.00 -8.29 -9.12
C LEU A 84 -2.09 -7.76 -10.55
N GLY A 85 -1.18 -6.85 -10.93
CA GLY A 85 -1.07 -6.33 -12.30
C GLY A 85 -2.22 -5.42 -12.72
N ALA A 86 -2.99 -4.89 -11.76
CA ALA A 86 -4.02 -3.91 -12.02
C ALA A 86 -3.39 -2.51 -12.20
N HIS A 87 -3.93 -1.71 -13.12
CA HIS A 87 -3.81 -0.26 -13.09
C HIS A 87 -5.13 0.35 -12.61
N ASN A 88 -6.22 0.04 -13.32
CA ASN A 88 -7.57 0.40 -12.90
C ASN A 88 -8.30 -0.80 -12.27
N ILE A 89 -8.74 -0.66 -11.02
CA ILE A 89 -9.32 -1.75 -10.24
C ILE A 89 -10.81 -2.01 -10.54
N ASN A 90 -11.50 -1.04 -11.16
CA ASN A 90 -12.91 -1.16 -11.53
C ASN A 90 -13.10 -1.95 -12.83
N PHE A 91 -12.09 -1.99 -13.70
CA PHE A 91 -12.12 -2.78 -14.92
C PHE A 91 -11.41 -4.12 -14.75
N GLN A 92 -11.87 -5.12 -15.51
CA GLN A 92 -11.17 -6.40 -15.62
C GLN A 92 -10.11 -6.32 -16.72
N GLU A 93 -8.91 -5.85 -16.38
CA GLU A 93 -7.82 -5.72 -17.32
C GLU A 93 -7.17 -7.09 -17.62
N ARG A 94 -6.69 -7.28 -18.86
CA ARG A 94 -6.02 -8.54 -19.26
C ARG A 94 -4.74 -8.83 -18.45
N SER A 95 -4.12 -7.80 -17.89
CA SER A 95 -2.95 -7.87 -17.02
C SER A 95 -3.26 -8.49 -15.65
N GLN A 96 -4.52 -8.45 -15.21
CA GLN A 96 -4.88 -8.78 -13.85
C GLN A 96 -4.79 -10.27 -13.55
N GLN A 97 -4.22 -10.58 -12.39
CA GLN A 97 -4.25 -11.92 -11.80
C GLN A 97 -5.02 -11.88 -10.48
N ARG A 98 -6.18 -12.52 -10.47
CA ARG A 98 -7.05 -12.60 -9.29
C ARG A 98 -6.81 -13.92 -8.57
N VAL A 99 -6.22 -13.86 -7.38
CA VAL A 99 -5.80 -15.05 -6.63
C VAL A 99 -6.35 -14.99 -5.22
N ARG A 100 -7.05 -16.05 -4.79
CA ARG A 100 -7.51 -16.17 -3.40
C ARG A 100 -6.32 -16.40 -2.46
N VAL A 101 -6.41 -15.85 -1.25
CA VAL A 101 -5.50 -16.20 -0.15
C VAL A 101 -6.02 -17.46 0.53
N VAL A 102 -5.14 -18.44 0.77
CA VAL A 102 -5.49 -19.70 1.46
C VAL A 102 -5.09 -19.71 2.93
N ARG A 103 -4.11 -18.90 3.28
CA ARG A 103 -3.58 -18.80 4.64
C ARG A 103 -2.90 -17.45 4.80
N TRP A 104 -2.87 -16.95 6.03
CA TRP A 104 -2.01 -15.83 6.40
C TRP A 104 -1.38 -16.07 7.76
N VAL A 105 -0.29 -15.37 8.04
CA VAL A 105 0.39 -15.39 9.32
C VAL A 105 0.60 -13.96 9.77
N ILE A 106 -0.16 -13.55 10.79
CA ILE A 106 0.05 -12.28 11.49
C ILE A 106 1.25 -12.46 12.43
N HIS A 107 2.07 -11.42 12.57
CA HIS A 107 3.16 -11.47 13.54
C HIS A 107 2.60 -11.75 14.96
N HIS A 108 3.17 -12.73 15.67
CA HIS A 108 2.67 -13.19 16.97
C HIS A 108 2.62 -12.11 18.06
N LYS A 109 3.42 -11.04 17.93
CA LYS A 109 3.41 -9.87 18.82
C LYS A 109 2.61 -8.68 18.27
N TYR A 110 1.75 -8.91 17.27
CA TYR A 110 0.87 -7.87 16.77
C TYR A 110 -0.06 -7.38 17.89
N SER A 111 -0.10 -6.07 18.10
CA SER A 111 -1.02 -5.41 19.03
C SER A 111 -1.88 -4.42 18.26
N PRO A 112 -3.22 -4.60 18.25
CA PRO A 112 -4.13 -3.61 17.67
C PRO A 112 -3.99 -2.24 18.36
N ALA A 113 -3.75 -2.22 19.67
CA ALA A 113 -3.41 -1.01 20.40
C ALA A 113 -2.05 -0.49 19.92
N GLY A 114 -2.06 0.68 19.27
CA GLY A 114 -0.87 1.33 18.73
C GLY A 114 -0.21 0.63 17.55
N TYR A 115 -0.91 -0.32 16.89
CA TYR A 115 -0.44 -1.00 15.67
C TYR A 115 1.00 -1.56 15.78
N LYS A 116 1.38 -2.11 16.94
CA LYS A 116 2.72 -2.67 17.12
C LYS A 116 2.86 -3.95 16.30
N ASN A 117 4.00 -4.13 15.64
CA ASN A 117 4.29 -5.29 14.79
C ASN A 117 3.19 -5.55 13.75
N ASP A 118 2.71 -4.48 13.12
CA ASP A 118 1.62 -4.49 12.14
C ASP A 118 2.10 -5.01 10.78
N ILE A 119 2.28 -6.33 10.71
CA ILE A 119 2.74 -7.04 9.52
C ILE A 119 2.05 -8.41 9.41
N VAL A 120 1.68 -8.75 8.19
CA VAL A 120 1.14 -10.06 7.83
C VAL A 120 1.78 -10.58 6.55
N LEU A 121 1.99 -11.89 6.51
CA LEU A 121 2.37 -12.59 5.29
C LEU A 121 1.18 -13.43 4.79
N LEU A 122 0.72 -13.14 3.57
CA LEU A 122 -0.39 -13.81 2.91
C LEU A 122 0.13 -14.88 1.94
N LYS A 123 -0.38 -16.11 2.06
CA LYS A 123 -0.12 -17.22 1.13
C LYS A 123 -1.21 -17.25 0.05
N LEU A 124 -0.81 -17.11 -1.20
CA LEU A 124 -1.68 -17.24 -2.36
C LEU A 124 -2.03 -18.71 -2.63
N LYS A 125 -3.28 -18.98 -3.06
CA LYS A 125 -3.74 -20.32 -3.45
C LYS A 125 -2.96 -20.89 -4.63
N LYS A 126 -2.59 -20.02 -5.57
CA LYS A 126 -1.82 -20.36 -6.77
C LYS A 126 -0.66 -19.37 -6.87
N LYS A 127 0.47 -19.84 -7.41
CA LYS A 127 1.59 -18.96 -7.75
C LYS A 127 1.14 -17.95 -8.81
N ALA A 128 1.42 -16.68 -8.59
CA ALA A 128 1.34 -15.61 -9.57
C ALA A 128 2.31 -15.91 -10.73
N LYS A 129 1.85 -15.64 -11.95
CA LYS A 129 2.65 -15.73 -13.16
C LYS A 129 3.46 -14.45 -13.28
N ILE A 130 4.77 -14.53 -13.06
CA ILE A 130 5.65 -13.36 -13.19
C ILE A 130 5.75 -12.95 -14.66
N ASN A 131 5.54 -11.67 -14.94
CA ASN A 131 5.60 -11.09 -16.28
C ASN A 131 5.84 -9.56 -16.19
N LYS A 132 5.79 -8.85 -17.31
CA LYS A 132 6.02 -7.40 -17.35
C LYS A 132 5.14 -6.57 -16.39
N ASN A 133 3.90 -7.00 -16.12
CA ASN A 133 2.93 -6.30 -15.29
C ASN A 133 2.83 -6.87 -13.86
N VAL A 134 3.47 -8.01 -13.58
CA VAL A 134 3.47 -8.67 -12.27
C VAL A 134 4.88 -9.12 -11.93
N GLN A 135 5.54 -8.42 -11.01
CA GLN A 135 6.91 -8.68 -10.59
C GLN A 135 7.03 -8.73 -9.07
N LEU A 136 8.18 -9.21 -8.60
CA LEU A 136 8.51 -9.23 -7.18
C LEU A 136 9.24 -7.93 -6.82
N ILE A 137 8.97 -7.37 -5.65
CA ILE A 137 9.81 -6.31 -5.09
C ILE A 137 10.87 -6.89 -4.15
N SER A 138 12.07 -6.31 -4.17
CA SER A 138 13.15 -6.68 -3.26
C SER A 138 12.89 -6.17 -1.85
N LEU A 139 13.29 -6.95 -0.85
CA LEU A 139 13.25 -6.53 0.55
C LEU A 139 14.62 -6.02 1.01
N PRO A 140 14.68 -5.05 1.92
CA PRO A 140 15.91 -4.66 2.59
C PRO A 140 16.50 -5.81 3.41
N ARG A 141 17.83 -5.83 3.58
CA ARG A 141 18.51 -6.79 4.45
C ARG A 141 18.10 -6.58 5.91
N HIS A 142 18.31 -7.59 6.75
CA HIS A 142 18.00 -7.46 8.18
C HIS A 142 18.71 -6.25 8.79
N ASN A 143 17.95 -5.40 9.48
CA ASN A 143 18.38 -4.14 10.09
C ASN A 143 18.93 -3.06 9.13
N GLU A 144 18.83 -3.25 7.81
CA GLU A 144 19.10 -2.18 6.85
C GLU A 144 18.12 -1.03 7.10
N ARG A 145 18.67 0.17 7.32
CA ARG A 145 17.89 1.40 7.53
C ARG A 145 17.95 2.26 6.28
N VAL A 146 16.85 2.96 6.03
CA VAL A 146 16.82 4.09 5.11
C VAL A 146 17.19 5.35 5.89
N THR A 147 17.98 6.23 5.29
CA THR A 147 18.46 7.46 5.92
C THR A 147 17.35 8.51 5.98
N GLU A 148 17.38 9.36 7.00
CA GLU A 148 16.52 10.56 7.07
C GLU A 148 16.76 11.44 5.84
N GLY A 149 15.73 12.11 5.34
CA GLY A 149 15.77 12.88 4.09
C GLY A 149 15.72 12.03 2.81
N THR A 150 15.62 10.70 2.91
CA THR A 150 15.47 9.87 1.71
C THR A 150 14.06 9.99 1.15
N GLU A 151 13.96 10.36 -0.12
CA GLU A 151 12.72 10.32 -0.88
C GLU A 151 12.32 8.88 -1.20
N CYS A 152 11.08 8.56 -0.92
CA CYS A 152 10.47 7.27 -1.14
C CYS A 152 9.10 7.45 -1.80
N GLU A 153 8.58 6.36 -2.36
CA GLU A 153 7.29 6.36 -3.02
C GLU A 153 6.31 5.46 -2.28
N VAL A 154 5.06 5.92 -2.22
CA VAL A 154 3.93 5.09 -1.82
C VAL A 154 2.90 5.12 -2.94
N ALA A 155 2.59 3.94 -3.47
CA ALA A 155 1.57 3.78 -4.49
C ALA A 155 0.38 2.99 -3.95
N GLY A 156 -0.82 3.25 -4.50
CA GLY A 156 -2.02 2.54 -4.10
C GLY A 156 -3.28 3.04 -4.81
N TRP A 157 -4.42 2.55 -4.32
CA TRP A 157 -5.77 2.91 -4.76
C TRP A 157 -6.57 3.51 -3.61
N GLY A 158 -5.85 4.11 -2.65
CA GLY A 158 -6.46 4.73 -1.49
C GLY A 158 -7.28 5.97 -1.83
N TRP A 159 -7.83 6.53 -0.78
CA TRP A 159 -8.66 7.72 -0.82
C TRP A 159 -7.84 8.93 -1.24
N THR A 160 -8.50 9.74 -2.04
CA THR A 160 -7.91 10.82 -2.82
C THR A 160 -7.97 12.17 -2.14
N SER A 161 -8.81 12.25 -1.12
CA SER A 161 -9.03 13.40 -0.27
C SER A 161 -9.50 12.91 1.10
N ARG A 162 -9.62 13.84 2.07
CA ARG A 162 -10.19 13.55 3.39
C ARG A 162 -11.69 13.21 3.32
N THR A 163 -12.36 13.58 2.24
CA THR A 163 -13.80 13.41 2.00
C THR A 163 -14.00 13.02 0.54
N GLY A 164 -14.11 11.72 0.24
CA GLY A 164 -14.19 11.26 -1.14
C GLY A 164 -14.39 9.76 -1.26
N HIS A 165 -14.06 9.22 -2.43
CA HIS A 165 -14.06 7.79 -2.71
C HIS A 165 -12.62 7.33 -2.98
N PRO A 166 -12.32 6.03 -2.82
CA PRO A 166 -11.06 5.45 -3.30
C PRO A 166 -10.82 5.79 -4.78
N SER A 167 -9.55 5.93 -5.19
CA SER A 167 -9.23 6.07 -6.62
C SER A 167 -9.42 4.74 -7.34
N ASP A 168 -9.97 4.81 -8.55
CA ASP A 168 -10.12 3.64 -9.41
C ASP A 168 -8.79 3.25 -10.06
N VAL A 169 -7.94 4.23 -10.33
CA VAL A 169 -6.61 4.08 -10.94
C VAL A 169 -5.52 4.08 -9.86
N MET A 170 -4.39 3.46 -10.15
CA MET A 170 -3.27 3.49 -9.22
C MET A 170 -2.65 4.89 -9.21
N ARG A 171 -2.39 5.40 -8.02
CA ARG A 171 -1.76 6.70 -7.80
C ARG A 171 -0.57 6.56 -6.88
N GLU A 172 0.31 7.55 -6.92
CA GLU A 172 1.50 7.60 -6.09
C GLU A 172 1.74 8.98 -5.48
N VAL A 173 2.41 8.96 -4.33
CA VAL A 173 2.97 10.13 -3.68
C VAL A 173 4.41 9.87 -3.27
N GLU A 174 5.21 10.91 -3.45
CA GLU A 174 6.53 11.03 -2.82
C GLU A 174 6.35 11.28 -1.33
N GLN A 175 7.19 10.66 -0.54
CA GLN A 175 7.22 10.74 0.91
C GLN A 175 8.68 10.71 1.37
N GLU A 176 9.03 11.62 2.26
CA GLU A 176 10.36 11.69 2.84
C GLU A 176 10.43 10.87 4.14
N VAL A 177 11.55 10.17 4.35
CA VAL A 177 11.87 9.54 5.64
C VAL A 177 12.27 10.61 6.64
N GLN A 178 11.56 10.69 7.76
CA GLN A 178 11.84 11.67 8.80
C GLN A 178 12.67 11.10 9.95
N SER A 179 13.18 12.02 10.77
CA SER A 179 13.60 11.70 12.12
C SER A 179 12.44 11.10 12.91
N GLU A 180 12.76 10.42 14.00
CA GLU A 180 11.76 9.70 14.80
C GLU A 180 10.97 10.62 15.73
N GLU A 181 11.48 11.83 15.98
CA GLU A 181 10.94 12.76 16.97
C GLU A 181 9.47 13.12 16.71
N PRO A 182 9.03 13.48 15.48
CA PRO A 182 7.63 13.80 15.24
C PRO A 182 6.69 12.63 15.56
N CYS A 183 7.11 11.40 15.26
CA CYS A 183 6.32 10.22 15.57
C CYS A 183 6.36 9.86 17.05
N GLN A 184 7.50 10.01 17.73
CA GLN A 184 7.60 9.78 19.18
C GLN A 184 6.74 10.75 19.98
N LEU A 185 6.62 12.00 19.52
CA LEU A 185 5.80 13.03 20.16
C LEU A 185 4.30 12.78 19.99
N LEU A 186 3.87 12.19 18.88
CA LEU A 186 2.46 12.05 18.52
C LEU A 186 1.88 10.64 18.74
N PHE A 187 2.74 9.62 18.83
CA PHE A 187 2.32 8.23 18.97
C PHE A 187 3.05 7.57 20.15
N ASP A 188 2.37 7.47 21.30
CA ASP A 188 2.90 6.85 22.54
C ASP A 188 3.47 5.42 22.35
N ASN A 189 3.00 4.73 21.30
CA ASN A 189 3.37 3.36 20.98
C ASN A 189 4.45 3.24 19.90
N TYR A 190 5.04 4.35 19.46
CA TYR A 190 6.06 4.37 18.43
C TYR A 190 7.31 3.59 18.86
N GLN A 191 7.80 2.71 17.98
CA GLN A 191 8.95 1.85 18.25
C GLN A 191 10.01 2.00 17.16
N ARG A 192 11.08 2.72 17.47
CA ARG A 192 12.27 2.92 16.62
C ARG A 192 12.73 1.67 15.87
N GLN A 193 12.69 0.50 16.52
CA GLN A 193 13.21 -0.73 15.95
C GLN A 193 12.27 -1.35 14.92
N SER A 194 10.96 -1.14 15.02
CA SER A 194 9.96 -1.84 14.20
C SER A 194 9.14 -0.88 13.34
N MET A 195 9.36 0.42 13.45
CA MET A 195 8.62 1.48 12.75
C MET A 195 9.55 2.46 12.02
N ILE A 196 8.99 3.18 11.05
CA ILE A 196 9.61 4.29 10.31
C ILE A 196 8.64 5.48 10.38
N CYS A 197 9.18 6.68 10.65
CA CYS A 197 8.45 7.93 10.59
C CYS A 197 8.59 8.53 9.19
N VAL A 198 7.46 8.88 8.56
CA VAL A 198 7.43 9.21 7.13
C VAL A 198 6.48 10.38 6.88
N GLY A 199 6.81 11.17 5.87
CA GLY A 199 6.00 12.24 5.32
C GLY A 199 6.73 13.58 5.36
N ASP A 200 6.08 14.60 4.84
CA ASP A 200 6.57 15.98 4.86
C ASP A 200 5.41 16.90 5.28
N GLU A 201 5.66 17.73 6.29
CA GLU A 201 4.70 18.69 6.83
C GLU A 201 4.21 19.67 5.76
N TYR A 202 5.05 20.02 4.78
CA TYR A 202 4.79 21.06 3.79
C TYR A 202 4.22 20.52 2.47
N SER A 203 4.57 19.29 2.08
CA SER A 203 4.10 18.66 0.82
C SER A 203 2.58 18.62 0.69
N LYS A 204 1.84 18.61 1.81
CA LYS A 204 0.41 18.26 1.87
C LYS A 204 0.12 16.89 1.21
N LYS A 205 1.13 16.02 1.09
CA LYS A 205 1.03 14.70 0.48
C LYS A 205 1.06 13.61 1.54
N ALA A 206 0.14 12.65 1.46
CA ALA A 206 0.18 11.49 2.33
C ALA A 206 -0.63 10.31 1.76
N PRO A 207 -0.21 9.06 2.03
CA PRO A 207 -1.10 7.91 1.90
C PRO A 207 -2.27 8.05 2.86
N TYR A 208 -3.40 7.47 2.47
CA TYR A 208 -4.64 7.58 3.25
C TYR A 208 -5.41 6.25 3.26
N ASN A 209 -6.71 6.32 3.56
CA ASN A 209 -7.57 5.15 3.66
C ASN A 209 -7.49 4.29 2.40
N GLY A 210 -7.20 2.99 2.53
CA GLY A 210 -7.09 2.05 1.40
C GLY A 210 -5.65 1.79 0.94
N ASP A 211 -4.68 2.66 1.25
CA ASP A 211 -3.26 2.40 0.99
C ASP A 211 -2.61 1.54 2.08
N SER A 212 -3.28 1.39 3.23
CA SER A 212 -2.87 0.52 4.34
C SER A 212 -2.37 -0.84 3.88
N GLY A 213 -1.19 -1.25 4.32
CA GLY A 213 -0.55 -2.49 3.88
C GLY A 213 0.27 -2.39 2.60
N GLY A 214 0.18 -1.28 1.85
CA GLY A 214 1.04 -0.99 0.70
C GLY A 214 2.51 -0.74 1.09
N PRO A 215 3.46 -0.86 0.14
CA PRO A 215 4.87 -0.66 0.42
C PRO A 215 5.24 0.84 0.45
N LEU A 216 6.17 1.19 1.33
CA LEU A 216 7.05 2.36 1.14
C LEU A 216 8.29 1.90 0.38
N VAL A 217 8.47 2.42 -0.83
CA VAL A 217 9.57 2.02 -1.72
C VAL A 217 10.64 3.08 -1.74
N CYS A 218 11.82 2.71 -1.27
CA CYS A 218 13.01 3.57 -1.29
C CYS A 218 14.12 2.78 -1.99
N ASN A 219 14.85 3.40 -2.92
CA ASN A 219 15.95 2.74 -3.62
C ASN A 219 15.56 1.36 -4.20
N GLN A 220 14.36 1.27 -4.80
CA GLN A 220 13.80 0.05 -5.40
C GLN A 220 13.56 -1.13 -4.43
N LYS A 221 13.53 -0.88 -3.12
CA LYS A 221 13.22 -1.87 -2.09
C LYS A 221 12.03 -1.43 -1.24
N ALA A 222 11.22 -2.40 -0.79
CA ALA A 222 10.13 -2.14 0.13
C ALA A 222 10.67 -1.99 1.56
N HIS A 223 10.98 -0.75 1.97
CA HIS A 223 11.51 -0.46 3.31
C HIS A 223 10.43 -0.40 4.39
N GLY A 224 9.21 -0.01 4.02
CA GLY A 224 8.09 0.16 4.94
C GLY A 224 6.81 -0.51 4.47
N ILE A 225 5.86 -0.65 5.38
CA ILE A 225 4.46 -1.04 5.12
C ILE A 225 3.58 0.06 5.71
N VAL A 226 2.68 0.66 4.91
CA VAL A 226 1.74 1.69 5.38
C VAL A 226 0.93 1.10 6.56
N SER A 227 1.05 1.70 7.75
CA SER A 227 0.41 1.19 8.97
C SER A 227 -0.67 2.14 9.48
N HIS A 228 -0.30 3.30 10.03
CA HIS A 228 -1.25 4.21 10.66
C HIS A 228 -0.75 5.67 10.67
N GLY A 229 -1.66 6.57 11.02
CA GLY A 229 -1.38 7.95 11.33
C GLY A 229 -2.60 8.61 11.94
N LEU A 230 -2.50 9.88 12.31
CA LEU A 230 -3.65 10.63 12.81
C LEU A 230 -4.57 11.00 11.65
N GLU A 231 -5.89 10.90 11.83
CA GLU A 231 -6.86 11.34 10.81
C GLU A 231 -6.90 12.86 10.68
N SER A 232 -6.56 13.57 11.77
CA SER A 232 -6.55 15.03 11.84
C SER A 232 -5.41 15.67 11.04
N ARG A 233 -4.34 14.91 10.74
CA ARG A 233 -3.10 15.41 10.15
C ARG A 233 -2.58 14.50 9.03
N LEU A 234 -1.92 15.09 8.04
CA LEU A 234 -1.28 14.34 6.95
C LEU A 234 0.13 13.91 7.29
N PHE A 235 0.76 14.60 8.24
CA PHE A 235 2.10 14.38 8.71
C PHE A 235 2.13 14.30 10.24
N PRO A 236 3.00 13.46 10.85
CA PRO A 236 3.70 12.32 10.25
C PRO A 236 2.80 11.09 10.12
N LYS A 237 3.20 10.15 9.27
CA LYS A 237 2.64 8.80 9.15
C LYS A 237 3.65 7.77 9.64
N VAL A 238 3.14 6.67 10.20
CA VAL A 238 3.93 5.56 10.73
C VAL A 238 3.82 4.35 9.82
N PHE A 239 4.98 3.80 9.47
CA PHE A 239 5.10 2.60 8.66
C PHE A 239 5.78 1.49 9.45
N THR A 240 5.40 0.23 9.21
CA THR A 240 6.13 -0.91 9.76
C THR A 240 7.46 -1.08 9.03
N ARG A 241 8.58 -1.12 9.75
CA ARG A 241 9.93 -1.27 9.18
C ARG A 241 10.20 -2.70 8.75
N VAL A 242 10.22 -2.94 7.44
CA VAL A 242 10.33 -4.30 6.86
C VAL A 242 11.64 -5.00 7.25
N SER A 243 12.77 -4.30 7.27
CA SER A 243 14.09 -4.87 7.60
C SER A 243 14.19 -5.46 9.00
N TYR A 244 13.38 -4.96 9.94
CA TYR A 244 13.31 -5.53 11.29
C TYR A 244 12.65 -6.92 11.29
N PHE A 245 11.65 -7.11 10.43
CA PHE A 245 10.90 -8.37 10.32
C PHE A 245 11.49 -9.34 9.29
N GLU A 246 12.59 -9.01 8.62
CA GLU A 246 13.21 -9.85 7.60
C GLU A 246 13.44 -11.31 8.05
N PRO A 247 13.99 -11.57 9.26
CA PRO A 247 14.15 -12.94 9.75
C PRO A 247 12.81 -13.67 9.93
N TRP A 248 11.79 -12.96 10.42
CA TRP A 248 10.44 -13.50 10.57
C TRP A 248 9.80 -13.81 9.20
N ILE A 249 9.95 -12.92 8.22
CA ILE A 249 9.48 -13.11 6.84
C ILE A 249 10.12 -14.38 6.26
N ARG A 250 11.45 -14.52 6.34
CA ARG A 250 12.16 -15.72 5.87
C ARG A 250 11.67 -16.99 6.54
N GLN A 251 11.45 -16.95 7.85
CA GLN A 251 10.95 -18.10 8.61
C GLN A 251 9.55 -18.52 8.12
N GLN A 252 8.62 -17.57 7.91
CA GLN A 252 7.28 -17.90 7.44
C GLN A 252 7.28 -18.37 5.99
N LEU A 253 8.09 -17.77 5.12
CA LEU A 253 8.26 -18.23 3.73
C LEU A 253 8.78 -19.68 3.65
N ARG A 254 9.70 -20.08 4.53
CA ARG A 254 10.16 -21.48 4.66
C ARG A 254 9.02 -22.39 5.10
N ARG A 255 8.24 -22.01 6.11
CA ARG A 255 7.06 -22.78 6.55
C ARG A 255 6.03 -22.96 5.44
N PHE A 256 5.76 -21.93 4.65
CA PHE A 256 4.89 -22.01 3.48
C PHE A 256 5.39 -22.97 2.40
N ALA A 257 6.71 -23.13 2.24
CA ALA A 257 7.28 -24.07 1.29
C ALA A 257 7.22 -25.52 1.80
N LEU A 258 7.48 -25.74 3.10
CA LEU A 258 7.39 -27.07 3.71
C LEU A 258 5.97 -27.65 3.68
N GLN A 259 4.96 -26.80 3.76
CA GLN A 259 3.55 -27.21 3.66
C GLN A 259 3.13 -27.62 2.24
N GLU A 260 3.95 -27.36 1.22
CA GLU A 260 3.71 -27.83 -0.16
C GLU A 260 4.33 -29.22 -0.43
N LEU A 261 5.15 -29.73 0.49
CA LEU A 261 5.77 -31.05 0.31
C LEU A 261 4.70 -32.14 0.49
N PRO A 262 4.68 -33.17 -0.38
CA PRO A 262 3.85 -34.35 -0.14
C PRO A 262 4.24 -34.97 1.20
N ALA A 263 3.25 -35.49 1.94
CA ALA A 263 3.52 -36.21 3.18
C ALA A 263 4.51 -37.33 2.89
N SER A 264 5.59 -37.41 3.68
CA SER A 264 6.54 -38.52 3.58
C SER A 264 5.75 -39.84 3.67
N PRO A 265 6.00 -40.83 2.80
CA PRO A 265 5.41 -42.14 2.98
C PRO A 265 5.80 -42.64 4.36
N SER A 266 4.82 -42.87 5.21
CA SER A 266 5.01 -43.49 6.53
C SER A 266 5.71 -44.82 6.31
N SER A 267 6.90 -44.97 6.91
CA SER A 267 7.59 -46.26 7.01
C SER A 267 6.64 -47.25 7.67
N GLN A 268 6.19 -48.24 6.88
CA GLN A 268 5.53 -49.44 7.39
C GLN A 268 6.52 -50.26 8.21
#